data_AF-A0A833LP19-F1
#
_entry.id   AF-A0A833LP19-F1
#
_cell.length_a   1.000
_cell.length_b   1.000
_cell.length_c   1.000
_cell.angle_alpha   90.00
_cell.angle_beta   90.00
_cell.angle_gamma   90.00
#
_symmetry.space_group_name_H-M   'P 1'
#
loop_
_entity.id
_entity.type
_entity.pdbx_description
1 polymer ?
#
loop_
_entity_poly.entity_id
_entity_poly.type
_entity_poly.pdbx_seq_one_letter_code
_entity_poly.pdbx_strand_id
1 'polypeptide(L)'
;MKQPQLNDPHELIGVGLPDGDGDYMAECLTEEYLLLGWSDQQLMTLFMRPCFSMTHRIYLDRGHDYVAALIARVRGKWSANEMDGGYA
;
A
#
# COMPACT_ATOMS: atom_id res chain seq x y z
N MET A 1 2.18 5.40 -23.76
CA MET A 1 3.25 4.76 -22.96
C MET A 1 4.57 4.98 -23.67
N LYS A 2 5.63 5.36 -22.95
CA LYS A 2 6.98 5.52 -23.51
C LYS A 2 7.56 4.14 -23.80
N GLN A 3 8.22 3.97 -24.95
CA GLN A 3 8.94 2.74 -25.27
C GLN A 3 10.25 2.68 -24.44
N PRO A 4 10.54 1.56 -23.78
CA PRO A 4 11.80 1.39 -23.08
C PRO A 4 12.96 1.37 -24.08
N GLN A 5 14.03 2.07 -23.75
CA GLN A 5 15.28 2.13 -24.48
C GLN A 5 16.16 0.95 -24.06
N LEU A 6 16.17 -0.11 -24.86
CA LEU A 6 16.87 -1.38 -24.58
C LEU A 6 18.35 -1.25 -24.20
N ASN A 7 19.00 -0.13 -24.55
CA ASN A 7 20.42 0.11 -24.31
C ASN A 7 20.71 1.05 -23.13
N ASP A 8 19.70 1.52 -22.38
CA ASP A 8 19.91 2.35 -21.18
C ASP A 8 19.97 1.46 -19.92
N PRO A 9 21.15 1.23 -19.34
CA PRO A 9 21.29 0.40 -18.14
C PRO A 9 20.67 1.03 -16.88
N HIS A 10 20.29 2.31 -16.93
CA HIS A 10 19.68 3.03 -15.82
C HIS A 10 18.16 3.19 -15.97
N GLU A 11 17.56 2.68 -17.05
CA GLU A 11 16.12 2.74 -17.21
C GLU A 11 15.43 1.77 -16.23
N LEU A 12 14.53 2.32 -15.41
CA LEU A 12 13.71 1.51 -14.50
C LEU A 12 12.69 0.70 -15.32
N ILE A 13 12.96 -0.58 -15.50
CA ILE A 13 12.02 -1.53 -16.10
C ILE A 13 11.25 -2.23 -14.97
N GLY A 14 9.97 -1.88 -14.82
CA GLY A 14 9.07 -2.65 -13.95
C GLY A 14 8.65 -3.96 -14.63
N VAL A 15 8.90 -5.10 -13.98
CA VAL A 15 8.41 -6.41 -14.43
C VAL A 15 7.22 -6.79 -13.55
N GLY A 16 6.03 -6.92 -14.16
CA GLY A 16 4.85 -7.42 -13.47
C GLY A 16 5.00 -8.92 -13.20
N LEU A 17 4.82 -9.34 -11.95
CA LEU A 17 4.74 -10.76 -11.61
C LEU A 17 3.31 -11.25 -11.90
N PRO A 18 3.14 -12.38 -12.60
CA PRO A 18 1.83 -12.86 -13.06
C PRO A 18 0.87 -13.23 -11.91
N ASP A 19 1.40 -13.50 -10.71
CA ASP A 19 0.62 -13.94 -9.55
C ASP A 19 0.67 -12.95 -8.37
N GLY A 20 1.00 -11.68 -8.64
CA GLY A 20 1.04 -10.65 -7.60
C GLY A 20 -0.35 -10.38 -7.02
N ASP A 21 -0.54 -10.64 -5.73
CA ASP A 21 -1.75 -10.25 -5.01
C ASP A 21 -1.64 -8.78 -4.60
N GLY A 22 -2.28 -7.90 -5.40
CA GLY A 22 -2.32 -6.47 -5.13
C GLY A 22 -2.99 -6.11 -3.81
N ASP A 23 -3.97 -6.89 -3.36
CA ASP A 23 -4.65 -6.62 -2.09
C ASP A 23 -3.76 -6.99 -0.90
N TYR A 24 -3.04 -8.10 -0.99
CA TYR A 24 -2.02 -8.47 0.00
C TYR A 24 -0.90 -7.41 0.07
N MET A 25 -0.42 -6.95 -1.08
CA MET A 25 0.60 -5.88 -1.14
C MET A 25 0.09 -4.54 -0.57
N ALA A 26 -1.17 -4.19 -0.81
CA ALA A 26 -1.78 -3.00 -0.21
C ALA A 26 -1.83 -3.10 1.31
N GLU A 27 -2.15 -4.28 1.82
CA GLU A 27 -2.19 -4.56 3.25
C GLU A 27 -0.81 -4.41 3.90
N CYS A 28 0.22 -5.04 3.31
CA CYS A 28 1.60 -4.93 3.79
C CYS A 28 2.10 -3.49 3.82
N LEU A 29 1.86 -2.71 2.76
CA LEU A 29 2.27 -1.30 2.75
C LEU A 29 1.51 -0.46 3.78
N THR A 30 0.19 -0.69 3.91
CA THR A 30 -0.61 0.03 4.90
C THR A 30 -0.11 -0.25 6.31
N GLU A 31 0.24 -1.50 6.59
CA GLU A 31 0.83 -1.95 7.85
C GLU A 31 2.19 -1.30 8.12
N GLU A 32 3.10 -1.31 7.14
CA GLU A 32 4.43 -0.72 7.28
C GLU A 32 4.34 0.76 7.68
N TYR A 33 3.53 1.56 6.97
CA TYR A 33 3.38 2.99 7.29
C TYR A 33 2.60 3.24 8.58
N LEU A 34 1.63 2.39 8.91
CA LEU A 34 0.94 2.44 10.20
C LEU A 34 1.94 2.28 11.35
N LEU A 35 2.83 1.28 11.28
CA LEU A 35 3.85 1.01 12.29
C LEU A 35 4.92 2.12 12.38
N LEU A 36 5.11 2.89 11.30
CA LEU A 36 5.91 4.13 11.30
C LEU A 36 5.16 5.32 11.92
N GLY A 37 3.96 5.13 12.47
CA GLY A 37 3.20 6.14 13.19
C GLY A 37 2.31 7.01 12.31
N TRP A 38 2.00 6.58 11.08
CA TRP A 38 1.14 7.36 10.19
C TRP A 38 -0.33 7.29 10.60
N SER A 39 -1.02 8.42 10.48
CA SER A 39 -2.48 8.53 10.65
C SER A 39 -3.25 7.98 9.46
N ASP A 40 -4.54 7.68 9.65
CA ASP A 40 -5.42 7.18 8.57
C ASP A 40 -5.50 8.14 7.39
N GLN A 41 -5.50 9.45 7.67
CA GLN A 41 -5.47 10.47 6.63
C GLN A 41 -4.18 10.39 5.81
N GLN A 42 -3.02 10.23 6.47
CA GLN A 42 -1.74 10.09 5.78
C GLN A 42 -1.68 8.78 4.98
N LEU A 43 -2.20 7.68 5.53
CA LEU A 43 -2.30 6.40 4.82
C LEU A 43 -3.16 6.52 3.56
N MET A 44 -4.31 7.19 3.64
CA MET A 44 -5.16 7.46 2.47
C MET A 44 -4.42 8.23 1.37
N THR A 45 -3.47 9.12 1.71
CA THR A 45 -2.68 9.85 0.70
C THR A 45 -1.78 8.95 -0.15
N LEU A 46 -1.37 7.78 0.36
CA LEU A 46 -0.63 6.78 -0.42
C LEU A 46 -1.48 6.25 -1.57
N PHE A 47 -2.79 6.14 -1.37
CA PHE A 47 -3.72 5.62 -2.36
C PHE A 47 -4.21 6.73 -3.31
N MET A 48 -4.38 7.97 -2.84
CA MET A 48 -4.92 9.03 -3.68
C MET A 48 -3.90 9.68 -4.62
N ARG A 49 -2.59 9.62 -4.32
CA ARG A 49 -1.59 10.36 -5.08
C ARG A 49 -0.97 9.53 -6.22
N PRO A 50 -0.98 10.02 -7.47
CA PRO A 50 -0.45 9.28 -8.63
C PRO A 50 1.04 8.92 -8.55
N CYS A 51 1.84 9.62 -7.73
CA CYS A 51 3.25 9.30 -7.53
C CYS A 51 3.48 7.95 -6.83
N PHE A 52 2.47 7.42 -6.14
CA PHE A 52 2.49 6.07 -5.57
C PHE A 52 1.76 5.11 -6.52
N SER A 53 2.39 4.83 -7.66
CA SER A 53 1.73 4.18 -8.81
C SER A 53 0.96 2.90 -8.45
N MET A 54 1.49 2.06 -7.55
CA MET A 54 0.87 0.79 -7.18
C MET A 54 -0.38 0.98 -6.30
N THR A 55 -0.27 1.68 -5.17
CA THR A 55 -1.43 1.95 -4.28
C THR A 55 -2.45 2.85 -4.97
N HIS A 56 -2.01 3.76 -5.84
CA HIS A 56 -2.90 4.57 -6.66
C HIS A 56 -3.70 3.74 -7.65
N ARG A 57 -3.09 2.72 -8.26
CA ARG A 57 -3.81 1.79 -9.13
C ARG A 57 -4.92 1.07 -8.36
N ILE A 58 -4.65 0.63 -7.14
CA ILE A 58 -5.64 -0.01 -6.26
C ILE A 58 -6.79 0.93 -5.92
N TYR A 59 -6.49 2.20 -5.65
CA TYR A 59 -7.53 3.22 -5.41
C TYR A 59 -8.46 3.40 -6.63
N LEU A 60 -7.90 3.41 -7.84
CA LEU A 60 -8.69 3.54 -9.07
C LEU A 60 -9.53 2.28 -9.34
N ASP A 61 -9.01 1.09 -9.03
CA ASP A 61 -9.68 -0.18 -9.32
C ASP A 61 -10.73 -0.55 -8.27
N ARG A 62 -10.51 -0.18 -6.99
CA ARG A 62 -11.35 -0.58 -5.85
C ARG A 62 -12.17 0.55 -5.22
N GLY A 63 -11.75 1.80 -5.40
CA GLY A 63 -12.42 2.98 -4.87
C GLY A 63 -12.09 3.33 -3.41
N HIS A 64 -12.64 4.46 -2.98
CA HIS A 64 -12.37 5.06 -1.66
C HIS A 64 -12.80 4.17 -0.49
N ASP A 65 -14.02 3.65 -0.53
CA ASP A 65 -14.59 2.88 0.59
C ASP A 65 -13.81 1.61 0.87
N TYR A 66 -13.31 0.95 -0.19
CA TYR A 66 -12.43 -0.20 -0.05
C TYR A 66 -11.15 0.16 0.69
N VAL A 67 -10.49 1.25 0.31
CA VAL A 67 -9.24 1.69 0.94
C VAL A 67 -9.48 2.11 2.39
N ALA A 68 -10.58 2.80 2.67
CA ALA A 68 -10.96 3.16 4.05
C ALA A 68 -11.16 1.90 4.91
N ALA A 69 -11.83 0.88 4.38
CA ALA A 69 -12.03 -0.40 5.06
C ALA A 69 -10.71 -1.18 5.26
N LEU A 70 -9.80 -1.14 4.28
CA LEU A 70 -8.46 -1.73 4.39
C LEU A 70 -7.67 -1.08 5.54
N ILE A 71 -7.62 0.25 5.59
CA ILE A 71 -6.93 1.00 6.63
C ILE A 71 -7.51 0.67 8.01
N ALA A 72 -8.85 0.69 8.14
CA ALA A 72 -9.52 0.36 9.39
C ALA A 72 -9.22 -1.08 9.85
N ARG A 73 -9.21 -2.05 8.90
CA ARG A 73 -8.87 -3.45 9.19
C ARG A 73 -7.45 -3.59 9.71
N VAL A 74 -6.46 -2.98 9.05
CA VAL A 74 -5.05 -3.03 9.44
C VAL A 74 -4.85 -2.36 10.80
N ARG A 75 -5.45 -1.18 11.04
CA ARG A 75 -5.39 -0.52 12.35
C ARG A 75 -5.97 -1.39 13.46
N GLY A 76 -7.13 -2.00 13.22
CA GLY A 76 -7.77 -2.90 14.17
C GLY A 76 -6.87 -4.08 14.58
N LYS A 77 -6.10 -4.65 13.65
CA LYS A 77 -5.15 -5.73 13.94
C LYS A 77 -4.09 -5.29 14.96
N TRP A 78 -3.55 -4.08 14.83
CA TRP A 78 -2.45 -3.60 15.66
C TRP A 78 -2.92 -2.95 16.98
N SER A 79 -4.10 -2.34 17.00
CA SER A 79 -4.70 -1.87 18.26
C SER A 79 -5.12 -3.01 19.18
N ALA A 80 -5.52 -4.17 18.63
CA ALA A 80 -5.81 -5.36 19.42
C ALA A 80 -4.52 -5.99 19.99
N ASN A 81 -3.42 -5.95 19.24
CA ASN A 81 -2.14 -6.51 19.65
C ASN A 81 -1.48 -5.71 20.80
N GLU A 82 -1.66 -4.38 20.85
CA GLU A 82 -1.22 -3.55 21.98
C GLU A 82 -1.96 -3.90 23.30
N MET A 83 -3.18 -4.45 23.23
CA MET A 83 -3.94 -4.89 24.41
C MET A 83 -3.55 -6.29 24.91
N ASP A 84 -2.96 -7.14 24.06
CA ASP A 84 -2.51 -8.50 24.41
C ASP A 84 -1.01 -8.55 24.74
N GLY A 85 -0.23 -7.60 24.20
CA GLY A 85 1.23 -7.47 24.40
C GLY A 85 1.65 -6.67 25.63
N GLY A 86 0.94 -6.78 26.74
CA GLY A 86 1.41 -6.26 28.02
C GLY A 86 2.75 -6.92 28.37
N TYR A 87 3.85 -6.16 28.28
CA TYR A 87 5.18 -6.59 28.68
C TYR A 87 5.15 -7.22 30.08
N ALA A 88 5.31 -8.53 30.14
CA ALA A 88 5.72 -9.28 31.32
C ALA A 88 7.25 -9.33 31.40
#